data_AF-G8RGW4-F1
#
_entry.id   AF-G8RGW4-F1
#
_cell.length_a   1.000
_cell.length_b   1.000
_cell.length_c   1.000
_cell.angle_alpha   90.00
_cell.angle_beta   90.00
_cell.angle_gamma   90.00
#
_symmetry.space_group_name_H-M   'P 1'
#
loop_
_entity.id
_entity.type
_entity.pdbx_description
1 polymer ?
#
loop_
_entity_poly.entity_id
_entity_poly.type
_entity_poly.pdbx_seq_one_letter_code
_entity_poly.pdbx_strand_id
1 'polypeptide(L)'
;MTLLNDVQVWTTACTYDRLMPNRGVGVLLADGTQVALFRLDDGSLRAVGNIDPFSGAAVISRGIVGDRGGRATVQSPIKKQAFGLDDGVCLDDADVALVVYPTRVTADGTVQIGDATPEMQTRS
;
A
#
# COMPACT_ATOMS: atom_id res chain seq x y z
N MET A 1 12.78 -22.58 18.58
CA MET A 1 13.59 -21.57 17.88
C MET A 1 13.52 -21.92 16.40
N THR A 2 12.45 -21.50 15.72
CA THR A 2 12.25 -21.79 14.29
C THR A 2 12.82 -20.61 13.54
N LEU A 3 13.83 -20.87 12.71
CA LEU A 3 14.30 -19.93 11.71
C LEU A 3 13.12 -19.69 10.76
N LEU A 4 12.40 -18.57 10.94
CA LEU A 4 11.53 -18.04 9.91
C LEU A 4 12.48 -17.61 8.80
N ASN A 5 12.65 -18.52 7.84
CA ASN A 5 13.24 -18.20 6.57
C ASN A 5 12.52 -16.95 6.06
N ASP A 6 13.27 -15.89 5.78
CA ASP A 6 12.81 -14.57 5.30
C ASP A 6 12.26 -14.68 3.86
N VAL A 7 11.33 -15.61 3.68
CA VAL A 7 10.74 -15.96 2.40
C VAL A 7 9.56 -15.05 2.21
N GLN A 8 9.83 -13.93 1.54
CA GLN A 8 8.80 -12.99 1.11
C GLN A 8 7.81 -13.71 0.18
N VAL A 9 6.54 -13.79 0.59
CA VAL A 9 5.47 -14.36 -0.23
C VAL A 9 4.91 -13.29 -1.15
N TRP A 10 5.05 -13.49 -2.45
CA TRP A 10 4.59 -12.54 -3.48
C TRP A 10 3.23 -12.94 -4.04
N THR A 11 2.28 -12.02 -3.98
CA THR A 11 0.97 -12.14 -4.64
C THR A 11 0.98 -11.36 -5.96
N THR A 12 0.59 -12.02 -7.05
CA THR A 12 0.40 -11.36 -8.35
C THR A 12 -0.90 -10.57 -8.36
N ALA A 13 -0.82 -9.28 -8.67
CA ALA A 13 -1.98 -8.39 -8.73
C ALA A 13 -2.57 -8.30 -10.15
N CYS A 14 -1.83 -7.68 -11.08
CA CYS A 14 -2.23 -7.50 -12.49
C CYS A 14 -1.02 -7.11 -13.35
N THR A 15 -1.22 -6.92 -14.65
CA THR A 15 -0.19 -6.33 -15.52
C THR A 15 -0.03 -4.84 -15.22
N TYR A 16 1.20 -4.32 -15.34
CA TYR A 16 1.51 -2.92 -15.05
C TYR A 16 0.64 -1.93 -15.83
N ASP A 17 0.40 -2.20 -17.10
CA ASP A 17 -0.38 -1.33 -17.99
C ASP A 17 -1.88 -1.27 -17.65
N ARG A 18 -2.37 -2.21 -16.82
CA ARG A 18 -3.75 -2.17 -16.32
C ARG A 18 -3.93 -1.16 -15.18
N LEU A 19 -2.84 -0.77 -14.52
CA LEU A 19 -2.86 0.27 -13.49
C LEU A 19 -2.88 1.64 -14.16
N MET A 20 -3.99 2.34 -13.99
CA MET A 20 -4.08 3.77 -14.31
C MET A 20 -3.30 4.56 -13.25
N PRO A 21 -2.43 5.51 -13.66
CA PRO A 21 -1.76 6.40 -12.72
C PRO A 21 -2.75 7.08 -11.76
N ASN A 22 -2.34 7.19 -10.50
CA ASN A 22 -3.07 7.79 -9.37
C ASN A 22 -4.43 7.17 -9.05
N ARG A 23 -4.77 6.03 -9.67
CA ARG A 23 -6.01 5.30 -9.39
C ARG A 23 -5.70 4.03 -8.60
N GLY A 24 -6.09 4.01 -7.34
CA GLY A 24 -5.90 2.86 -6.49
C GLY A 24 -6.75 1.67 -6.92
N VAL A 25 -6.23 0.47 -6.67
CA VAL A 25 -6.96 -0.80 -6.81
C VAL A 25 -6.79 -1.62 -5.53
N GLY A 26 -7.86 -2.29 -5.11
CA GLY A 26 -7.78 -3.25 -4.00
C GLY A 26 -7.23 -4.58 -4.49
N VAL A 27 -6.30 -5.16 -3.74
CA VAL A 27 -5.69 -6.47 -3.97
C VAL A 27 -5.85 -7.30 -2.70
N LEU A 28 -6.25 -8.56 -2.87
CA LEU A 28 -6.33 -9.53 -1.79
C LEU A 28 -5.07 -10.39 -1.81
N LEU A 29 -4.28 -10.36 -0.74
CA LEU A 29 -3.11 -11.22 -0.57
C LEU A 29 -3.54 -12.65 -0.24
N ALA A 30 -2.61 -13.60 -0.36
CA ALA A 30 -2.86 -15.02 -0.12
C ALA A 30 -3.36 -15.35 1.30
N ASP A 31 -3.00 -14.53 2.30
CA ASP A 31 -3.44 -14.63 3.69
C ASP A 31 -4.80 -13.97 3.96
N GLY A 32 -5.43 -13.38 2.94
CA GLY A 32 -6.68 -12.63 3.05
C GLY A 32 -6.51 -11.16 3.42
N THR A 33 -5.28 -10.67 3.58
CA THR A 33 -4.99 -9.26 3.85
C THR A 33 -5.38 -8.40 2.64
N GLN A 34 -6.05 -7.27 2.90
CA GLN A 34 -6.46 -6.33 1.86
C GLN A 34 -5.46 -5.18 1.72
N VAL A 35 -4.96 -4.99 0.50
CA VAL A 35 -3.95 -3.99 0.15
C VAL A 35 -4.49 -3.04 -0.92
N ALA A 36 -4.21 -1.75 -0.77
CA ALA A 36 -4.43 -0.73 -1.78
C ALA A 36 -3.15 -0.53 -2.57
N LEU A 37 -3.19 -0.82 -3.87
CA LEU A 37 -2.08 -0.68 -4.81
C LEU A 37 -2.29 0.56 -5.68
N PHE A 38 -1.25 1.37 -5.81
CA PHE A 38 -1.22 2.58 -6.61
C PHE A 38 -0.03 2.55 -7.57
N ARG A 39 -0.25 3.07 -8.78
CA ARG A 39 0.80 3.49 -9.70
C ARG A 39 0.84 5.01 -9.67
N LEU A 40 1.99 5.61 -9.45
CA LEU A 40 2.16 7.07 -9.46
C LEU A 40 2.52 7.58 -10.86
N ASP A 41 2.48 8.90 -11.06
CA ASP A 41 2.81 9.53 -12.35
C ASP A 41 4.27 9.33 -12.76
N ASP A 42 5.19 9.19 -11.80
CA ASP A 42 6.59 8.84 -12.04
C ASP A 42 6.77 7.37 -12.46
N GLY A 43 5.68 6.60 -12.53
CA GLY A 43 5.65 5.20 -12.89
C GLY A 43 5.93 4.25 -11.75
N SER A 44 6.29 4.74 -10.57
CA SER A 44 6.57 3.92 -9.41
C SER A 44 5.30 3.31 -8.81
N LEU A 45 5.46 2.18 -8.12
CA LEU A 45 4.36 1.49 -7.46
C LEU A 45 4.43 1.71 -5.96
N ARG A 46 3.27 1.83 -5.31
CA ARG A 46 3.13 1.89 -3.85
C ARG A 46 1.96 1.02 -3.42
N ALA A 47 2.17 0.27 -2.35
CA ALA A 47 1.15 -0.59 -1.77
C ALA A 47 1.04 -0.35 -0.27
N VAL A 48 -0.17 -0.10 0.20
CA VAL A 48 -0.48 0.18 1.61
C VAL A 48 -1.71 -0.60 2.07
N GLY A 49 -1.94 -0.72 3.37
CA GLY A 49 -3.16 -1.35 3.90
C GLY A 49 -4.43 -0.72 3.33
N ASN A 50 -5.42 -1.54 2.93
CA ASN A 50 -6.67 -1.02 2.34
C ASN A 50 -7.68 -0.54 3.39
N ILE A 51 -7.47 -0.89 4.67
CA ILE A 51 -8.36 -0.54 5.78
C ILE A 51 -7.96 0.84 6.32
N ASP A 52 -8.90 1.77 6.31
CA ASP A 52 -8.74 3.08 6.95
C ASP A 52 -8.72 2.89 8.47
N PRO A 53 -7.63 3.25 9.18
CA PRO A 53 -7.47 3.01 10.61
C PRO A 53 -8.45 3.80 11.48
N PHE A 54 -9.01 4.90 10.97
CA PHE A 54 -9.96 5.73 11.72
C PHE A 54 -11.40 5.25 11.58
N SER A 55 -11.75 4.62 10.46
CA SER A 55 -13.13 4.19 10.18
C SER A 55 -13.31 2.67 10.19
N GLY A 56 -12.23 1.89 10.09
CA GLY A 56 -12.27 0.44 9.92
C GLY A 56 -12.76 -0.01 8.54
N ALA A 57 -13.00 0.92 7.60
CA ALA A 57 -13.53 0.60 6.29
C ALA A 57 -12.42 0.29 5.28
N ALA A 58 -12.61 -0.73 4.44
CA ALA A 58 -11.66 -1.13 3.40
C ALA A 58 -11.75 -0.22 2.15
N VAL A 59 -11.38 1.05 2.30
CA VAL A 59 -11.63 2.12 1.30
C VAL A 59 -10.39 2.88 0.84
N ILE A 60 -9.18 2.60 1.36
CA ILE A 60 -7.98 3.39 1.01
C ILE A 60 -7.69 3.37 -0.49
N SER A 61 -7.88 2.24 -1.17
CA SER A 61 -7.75 2.13 -2.64
C SER A 61 -8.65 3.07 -3.44
N ARG A 62 -9.69 3.63 -2.81
CA ARG A 62 -10.59 4.62 -3.42
C ARG A 62 -10.22 6.06 -3.04
N GLY A 63 -9.14 6.24 -2.31
CA GLY A 63 -8.60 7.53 -1.91
C GLY A 63 -8.06 8.30 -3.11
N ILE A 64 -7.90 9.61 -2.91
CA ILE A 64 -7.31 10.51 -3.90
C ILE A 64 -5.81 10.55 -3.64
N VAL A 65 -5.01 10.20 -4.64
CA VAL A 65 -3.56 10.39 -4.59
C VAL A 65 -3.24 11.87 -4.76
N GLY A 66 -2.30 12.36 -3.97
CA GLY A 66 -1.84 13.75 -4.03
C GLY A 66 -0.40 13.88 -3.56
N ASP A 67 0.07 15.12 -3.49
CA ASP A 67 1.39 15.47 -3.00
C ASP A 67 1.26 16.41 -1.80
N ARG A 68 2.11 16.21 -0.78
CA ARG A 68 2.27 17.15 0.32
C ARG A 68 3.74 17.45 0.55
N GLY A 69 4.23 18.45 -0.19
CA GLY A 69 5.60 18.95 -0.05
C GLY A 69 6.63 17.99 -0.65
N GLY A 70 6.31 17.36 -1.78
CA GLY A 70 7.15 16.37 -2.46
C GLY A 70 6.95 14.93 -1.97
N ARG A 71 6.04 14.72 -1.02
CA ARG A 71 5.69 13.39 -0.50
C ARG A 71 4.39 12.91 -1.14
N ALA A 72 4.45 11.76 -1.81
CA ALA A 72 3.27 11.11 -2.35
C ALA A 72 2.35 10.65 -1.21
N THR A 73 1.07 10.99 -1.31
CA THR A 73 0.06 10.69 -0.29
C THR A 73 -1.21 10.14 -0.91
N VAL A 74 -2.01 9.46 -0.09
CA VAL A 74 -3.40 9.12 -0.38
C VAL A 74 -4.31 9.67 0.72
N GLN A 75 -5.38 10.36 0.32
CA GLN A 75 -6.38 10.86 1.25
C GLN A 75 -7.52 9.85 1.44
N SER A 76 -7.85 9.50 2.68
CA SER A 76 -8.96 8.57 2.96
C SER A 76 -10.30 9.13 2.44
N PRO A 77 -11.14 8.32 1.77
CA PRO A 77 -12.40 8.82 1.22
C PRO A 77 -13.38 9.35 2.26
N ILE A 78 -13.36 8.79 3.47
CA ILE A 78 -14.35 9.08 4.51
C ILE A 78 -13.88 10.25 5.38
N LYS A 79 -12.71 10.09 6.01
CA LYS A 79 -12.25 10.99 7.07
C LYS A 79 -11.20 12.00 6.59
N LYS A 80 -10.75 11.90 5.33
CA LYS A 80 -9.88 12.86 4.61
C LYS A 80 -8.47 13.01 5.16
N GLN A 81 -8.04 12.18 6.12
CA GLN A 81 -6.65 12.18 6.54
C GLN A 81 -5.75 11.76 5.38
N ALA A 82 -4.59 12.40 5.30
CA ALA A 82 -3.58 12.09 4.30
C ALA A 82 -2.57 11.09 4.86
N PHE A 83 -2.33 9.99 4.16
CA PHE A 83 -1.33 8.98 4.50
C PHE A 83 -0.20 9.01 3.48
N GLY A 84 1.04 8.98 3.93
CA GLY A 84 2.20 8.83 3.04
C GLY A 84 2.19 7.47 2.36
N LEU A 85 2.43 7.43 1.05
CA LEU A 85 2.47 6.17 0.30
C LEU A 85 3.82 5.45 0.42
N ASP A 86 4.89 6.16 0.81
CA ASP A 86 6.23 5.58 0.99
C ASP A 86 6.39 4.86 2.34
N ASP A 87 5.78 5.39 3.40
CA ASP A 87 6.00 5.00 4.80
C ASP A 87 4.70 4.75 5.58
N GLY A 88 3.53 5.00 4.97
CA GLY A 88 2.21 4.76 5.55
C GLY A 88 1.75 5.76 6.60
N VAL A 89 2.64 6.61 7.13
CA VAL A 89 2.35 7.53 8.25
C VAL A 89 1.28 8.54 7.86
N CYS A 90 0.33 8.77 8.76
CA CYS A 90 -0.68 9.81 8.64
C CYS A 90 -0.06 11.18 8.92
N LEU A 91 -0.25 12.13 7.99
CA LEU A 91 0.30 13.48 8.07
C LEU A 91 -0.47 14.41 9.03
N ASP A 92 -1.65 13.96 9.47
CA ASP A 92 -2.51 14.68 10.40
C ASP A 92 -2.41 14.12 11.84
N ASP A 93 -1.85 12.92 11.99
CA ASP A 93 -1.64 12.22 13.27
C ASP A 93 -0.48 11.23 13.13
N ALA A 94 0.71 11.60 13.62
CA ALA A 94 1.93 10.81 13.42
C ALA A 94 1.94 9.46 14.16
N ASP A 95 1.02 9.25 15.11
CA ASP A 95 0.88 8.00 15.86
C ASP A 95 0.07 6.95 15.07
N VAL A 96 -0.51 7.33 13.92
CA VAL A 96 -1.30 6.45 13.07
C VAL A 96 -0.60 6.23 11.73
N ALA A 97 -0.50 4.97 11.30
CA ALA A 97 0.08 4.61 10.01
C ALA A 97 -0.66 3.44 9.34
N LEU A 98 -0.61 3.42 8.01
CA LEU A 98 -0.95 2.24 7.22
C LEU A 98 0.28 1.33 7.13
N VAL A 99 0.06 0.01 7.10
CA VAL A 99 1.13 -0.93 6.76
C VAL A 99 1.55 -0.72 5.31
N VAL A 100 2.85 -0.65 5.04
CA VAL A 100 3.41 -0.57 3.68
C VAL A 100 3.85 -1.96 3.24
N TYR A 101 3.58 -2.28 1.98
CA TYR A 101 3.90 -3.57 1.38
C TYR A 101 4.93 -3.40 0.26
N PRO A 102 5.93 -4.29 0.16
CA PRO A 102 6.89 -4.25 -0.93
C PRO A 102 6.18 -4.54 -2.26
N THR A 103 6.60 -3.86 -3.31
CA THR A 103 6.05 -4.06 -4.66
C THR A 103 7.18 -4.27 -5.66
N ARG A 104 6.89 -5.00 -6.73
CA ARG A 104 7.81 -5.13 -7.87
C ARG A 104 7.04 -5.32 -9.17
N VAL A 105 7.71 -4.99 -10.27
CA VAL A 105 7.31 -5.37 -11.63
C VAL A 105 8.28 -6.45 -12.09
N THR A 106 7.74 -7.59 -12.53
CA THR A 106 8.54 -8.69 -13.08
C THR A 106 8.97 -8.39 -14.51
N ALA A 107 9.90 -9.18 -15.06
CA ALA A 107 10.40 -8.99 -16.42
C ALA A 107 9.31 -9.12 -17.50
N ASP A 108 8.24 -9.87 -17.23
CA ASP A 108 7.05 -10.02 -18.07
C ASP A 108 6.01 -8.90 -17.88
N GLY A 109 6.30 -7.87 -17.08
CA GLY A 109 5.41 -6.72 -16.87
C GLY A 109 4.30 -6.96 -15.85
N THR A 110 4.41 -8.00 -15.03
CA THR A 110 3.42 -8.34 -14.01
C THR A 110 3.76 -7.67 -12.69
N VAL A 111 2.76 -7.04 -12.06
CA VAL A 111 2.90 -6.40 -10.75
C VAL A 111 2.67 -7.43 -9.65
N GLN A 112 3.60 -7.46 -8.69
CA GLN A 112 3.52 -8.31 -7.51
C GLN A 112 3.65 -7.50 -6.22
N ILE A 113 2.95 -7.94 -5.19
CA ILE A 113 2.97 -7.36 -3.84
C ILE A 113 3.48 -8.44 -2.88
N GLY A 114 4.52 -8.14 -2.13
CA GLY A 114 5.01 -9.03 -1.07
C GLY A 114 4.20 -8.85 0.21
N ASP A 115 4.24 -9.85 1.08
CA ASP A 115 3.82 -9.72 2.47
C ASP A 115 4.57 -8.60 3.20
N ALA A 116 3.96 -8.06 4.25
CA ALA A 116 4.61 -7.02 5.04
C ALA A 116 5.81 -7.63 5.79
N THR A 117 7.01 -7.09 5.57
CA THR A 117 8.20 -7.52 6.30
C THR A 117 7.97 -7.37 7.82
N PRO A 118 8.39 -8.34 8.65
CA PRO A 118 8.10 -8.35 10.10
C PRO A 118 8.53 -7.06 10.84
N GLU A 119 9.58 -6.39 10.36
CA GLU A 119 10.09 -5.14 10.93
C GLU A 119 9.08 -3.98 10.85
N MET A 120 8.17 -4.00 9.86
CA MET A 120 7.14 -2.97 9.66
C MET A 120 5.87 -3.20 10.50
N GLN A 121 5.74 -4.35 11.17
CA GLN A 121 4.57 -4.71 11.99
C GLN A 121 4.73 -4.34 13.48
N THR A 122 5.94 -3.95 13.94
CA THR A 122 6.27 -3.80 15.39
C THR A 122 6.11 -2.37 15.93
N ARG A 123 5.50 -1.45 15.19
CA ARG A 123 5.16 -0.11 15.71
C ARG A 123 3.67 -0.06 16.02
N SER A 124 3.30 -0.65 17.17
CA SER A 124 1.99 -0.50 17.81
C SER A 124 2.15 0.01 19.24
#